data_AF-A0AAV0Y1S8-F1
#
_entry.id   AF-A0AAV0Y1S8-F1
#
_cell.length_a   1.000
_cell.length_b   1.000
_cell.length_c   1.000
_cell.angle_alpha   90.00
_cell.angle_beta   90.00
_cell.angle_gamma   90.00
#
_symmetry.space_group_name_H-M   'P 1'
#
loop_
_entity.id
_entity.type
_entity.pdbx_description
1 polymer ?
#
loop_
_entity_poly.entity_id
_entity_poly.type
_entity_poly.pdbx_seq_one_letter_code
_entity_poly.pdbx_strand_id
1 'polypeptide(L)'
;MDLHSSKIIDFNLVQKGMGSGDLERKACESLIDKLIEEENCNIELFLTDRHRGIRYFLRTKYPQIEHEFDVWHLSKSLSKRLKGLDKKYPDAYLWKTSINNHLWWSSQTCNGDGSLLVEKFTSVLNHISNVHEWEDNGKTKKCEHEKLNDEDLKKKLWIHPNSESYFALKKIIMAKDLLKDLQHAKHFVHTGRLESYHNVRLKFMPKRIHLKFNGMYLGSIIAILDHNYNVNKTLIGDKLVFSKPIGRYTLKNRYKNPSNNWRQIIIENIKINARTVNNLNTETSTIDDNLRIPTNIVSIPNPNIDKMRLKKYSRFQK
;
A
#
# COMPACT_ATOMS: atom_id res chain seq x y z
N MET A 1 2.19 -3.16 -11.70
CA MET A 1 0.88 -3.73 -11.36
C MET A 1 -0.16 -2.75 -11.87
N ASP A 2 -1.17 -3.22 -12.60
CA ASP A 2 -2.28 -2.38 -13.01
C ASP A 2 -3.17 -2.02 -11.81
N LEU A 3 -3.56 -0.75 -11.70
CA LEU A 3 -4.31 -0.23 -10.56
C LEU A 3 -5.75 -0.78 -10.53
N HIS A 4 -6.37 -0.95 -11.70
CA HIS A 4 -7.77 -1.32 -11.83
C HIS A 4 -7.95 -2.83 -11.70
N SER A 5 -7.29 -3.60 -12.56
CA SER A 5 -7.37 -5.05 -12.58
C SER A 5 -6.55 -5.70 -11.47
N SER A 6 -5.67 -4.98 -10.77
CA SER A 6 -4.77 -5.51 -9.74
C SER A 6 -3.81 -6.60 -10.22
N LYS A 7 -3.71 -6.82 -11.52
CA LYS A 7 -2.83 -7.81 -12.13
C LYS A 7 -1.44 -7.25 -12.32
N ILE A 8 -0.42 -8.10 -12.22
CA ILE A 8 0.92 -7.77 -12.68
C ILE A 8 0.93 -7.92 -14.20
N ILE A 9 1.20 -6.81 -14.90
CA ILE A 9 1.31 -6.79 -16.36
C ILE A 9 2.67 -7.35 -16.77
N ASP A 10 3.74 -6.77 -16.23
CA ASP A 10 5.11 -7.19 -16.52
C ASP A 10 6.01 -6.96 -15.30
N PHE A 11 7.23 -7.50 -15.34
CA PHE A 11 8.27 -7.37 -14.33
C PHE A 11 9.66 -7.37 -14.97
N ASN A 12 10.63 -6.79 -14.29
CA ASN A 12 12.03 -6.82 -14.71
C ASN A 12 12.94 -7.25 -13.55
N LEU A 13 14.03 -7.94 -13.86
CA LEU A 13 15.04 -8.35 -12.90
C LEU A 13 16.42 -7.90 -13.37
N VAL A 14 17.10 -7.17 -12.49
CA VAL A 14 18.47 -6.72 -12.71
C VAL A 14 19.33 -7.23 -11.56
N GLN A 15 20.50 -7.77 -11.88
CA GLN A 15 21.48 -8.25 -10.89
C GLN A 15 22.73 -7.38 -10.89
N LYS A 16 23.40 -7.31 -9.73
CA LYS A 16 24.73 -6.68 -9.61
C LYS A 16 25.70 -7.30 -10.63
N GLY A 17 26.34 -6.45 -11.43
CA GLY A 17 27.21 -6.85 -12.55
C GLY A 17 26.57 -6.68 -13.93
N MET A 18 25.24 -6.62 -14.02
CA MET A 18 24.53 -6.26 -15.27
C MET A 18 24.51 -4.74 -15.52
N GLY A 19 25.03 -3.96 -14.58
CA GLY A 19 25.18 -2.51 -14.71
C GLY A 19 25.73 -1.86 -13.44
N SER A 20 26.21 -0.62 -13.58
CA SER A 20 26.66 0.25 -12.48
C SER A 20 25.50 1.01 -11.81
N GLY A 21 25.62 1.35 -10.52
CA GLY A 21 24.64 2.22 -9.85
C GLY A 21 23.42 1.52 -9.27
N ASP A 22 22.32 2.26 -9.16
CA ASP A 22 21.10 1.84 -8.48
C ASP A 22 20.30 0.81 -9.31
N LEU A 23 20.19 -0.42 -8.79
CA LEU A 23 19.53 -1.53 -9.48
C LEU A 23 18.02 -1.36 -9.59
N GLU A 24 17.37 -0.73 -8.59
CA GLU A 24 15.92 -0.52 -8.59
C GLU A 24 15.55 0.49 -9.66
N ARG A 25 16.28 1.60 -9.72
CA ARG A 25 16.12 2.61 -10.77
C ARG A 25 16.29 1.96 -12.14
N LYS A 26 17.37 1.22 -12.38
CA LYS A 26 17.64 0.59 -13.67
C LYS A 26 16.56 -0.40 -14.11
N ALA A 27 16.11 -1.24 -13.19
CA ALA A 27 15.05 -2.19 -13.46
C ALA A 27 13.75 -1.47 -13.85
N CYS A 28 13.44 -0.37 -13.15
CA CYS A 28 12.28 0.46 -13.42
C CYS A 28 12.37 1.17 -14.78
N GLU A 29 13.50 1.82 -15.08
CA GLU A 29 13.73 2.52 -16.34
C GLU A 29 13.59 1.55 -17.52
N SER A 30 14.30 0.43 -17.48
CA SER A 30 14.24 -0.59 -18.54
C SER A 30 12.85 -1.18 -18.72
N LEU A 31 12.07 -1.35 -17.64
CA LEU A 31 10.71 -1.87 -17.75
C LEU A 31 9.75 -0.85 -18.36
N ILE A 32 9.84 0.42 -17.97
CA ILE A 32 8.99 1.48 -18.51
C ILE A 32 9.32 1.72 -19.98
N ASP A 33 10.61 1.78 -20.31
CA ASP A 33 11.09 1.94 -21.70
C ASP A 33 10.53 0.85 -22.59
N LYS A 34 10.68 -0.43 -22.20
CA LYS A 34 10.12 -1.58 -22.93
C LYS A 34 8.61 -1.44 -23.11
N LEU A 35 7.87 -1.17 -22.04
CA LEU A 35 6.41 -1.10 -22.10
C LEU A 35 5.92 0.00 -23.06
N ILE A 36 6.58 1.15 -23.08
CA ILE A 36 6.16 2.29 -23.90
C ILE A 36 6.67 2.16 -25.33
N GLU A 37 7.97 1.90 -25.51
CA GLU A 37 8.65 1.97 -26.80
C GLU A 37 8.47 0.70 -27.63
N GLU A 38 8.43 -0.48 -26.99
CA GLU A 38 8.32 -1.77 -27.70
C GLU A 38 6.88 -2.29 -27.73
N GLU A 39 6.16 -2.18 -26.61
CA GLU A 39 4.81 -2.77 -26.46
C GLU A 39 3.67 -1.75 -26.68
N ASN A 40 3.99 -0.49 -26.98
CA ASN A 40 3.04 0.60 -27.20
C ASN A 40 2.00 0.74 -26.06
N CYS A 41 2.42 0.52 -24.81
CA CYS A 41 1.59 0.62 -23.63
C CYS A 41 1.44 2.09 -23.21
N ASN A 42 0.21 2.59 -23.18
CA ASN A 42 -0.07 3.92 -22.64
C ASN A 42 -0.13 3.86 -21.10
N ILE A 43 0.84 4.48 -20.44
CA ILE A 43 0.89 4.61 -18.97
C ILE A 43 0.45 6.03 -18.60
N GLU A 44 -0.78 6.19 -18.12
CA GLU A 44 -1.30 7.50 -17.71
C GLU A 44 -0.76 7.93 -16.35
N LEU A 45 -0.71 6.99 -15.41
CA LEU A 45 -0.32 7.22 -14.03
C LEU A 45 0.64 6.14 -13.56
N PHE A 46 1.75 6.54 -12.96
CA PHE A 46 2.72 5.62 -12.40
C PHE A 46 2.95 5.92 -10.92
N LEU A 47 2.65 4.94 -10.07
CA LEU A 47 2.85 5.03 -8.63
C LEU A 47 4.20 4.41 -8.24
N THR A 48 4.99 5.16 -7.46
CA THR A 48 6.24 4.64 -6.89
C THR A 48 6.38 5.05 -5.43
N ASP A 49 7.39 4.51 -4.74
CA ASP A 49 7.90 5.18 -3.54
C ASP A 49 8.66 6.46 -3.96
N ARG A 50 9.14 7.23 -2.99
CA ARG A 50 9.77 8.55 -3.17
C ARG A 50 11.22 8.47 -3.65
N HIS A 51 11.51 7.56 -4.58
CA HIS A 51 12.85 7.34 -5.11
C HIS A 51 13.26 8.50 -6.03
N ARG A 52 14.29 9.26 -5.61
CA ARG A 52 14.73 10.48 -6.32
C ARG A 52 15.14 10.23 -7.77
N GLY A 53 15.81 9.09 -8.04
CA GLY A 53 16.25 8.72 -9.38
C GLY A 53 15.10 8.44 -10.35
N ILE A 54 14.08 7.69 -9.91
CA ILE A 54 12.90 7.36 -10.71
C ILE A 54 12.06 8.62 -10.95
N ARG A 55 11.91 9.47 -9.91
CA ARG A 55 11.26 10.78 -10.05
C ARG A 55 11.94 11.67 -11.10
N TYR A 56 13.28 11.70 -11.10
CA TYR A 56 14.03 12.45 -12.11
C TYR A 56 13.78 11.88 -13.51
N PHE A 57 13.91 10.57 -13.66
CA PHE A 57 13.71 9.85 -14.92
C PHE A 57 12.33 10.11 -15.54
N LEU A 58 11.25 9.91 -14.78
CA LEU A 58 9.88 10.14 -15.26
C LEU A 58 9.71 11.59 -15.71
N ARG A 59 10.14 12.55 -14.89
CA ARG A 59 10.03 13.97 -15.21
C ARG A 59 10.80 14.37 -16.48
N THR A 60 11.94 13.74 -16.77
CA THR A 60 12.77 14.11 -17.93
C THR A 60 12.45 13.33 -19.19
N LYS A 61 12.15 12.03 -19.08
CA LYS A 61 11.95 11.14 -20.25
C LYS A 61 10.47 10.98 -20.60
N TYR A 62 9.59 10.93 -19.60
CA TYR A 62 8.16 10.70 -19.78
C TYR A 62 7.31 11.70 -18.98
N PRO A 63 7.44 13.02 -19.25
CA PRO A 63 6.74 14.06 -18.50
C PRO A 63 5.21 14.00 -18.60
N GLN A 64 4.68 13.28 -19.59
CA GLN A 64 3.25 13.02 -19.76
C GLN A 64 2.69 12.01 -18.76
N ILE A 65 3.54 11.18 -18.13
CA ILE A 65 3.11 10.22 -17.11
C ILE A 65 2.89 10.97 -15.81
N GLU A 66 1.68 10.88 -15.28
CA GLU A 66 1.39 11.41 -13.95
C GLU A 66 2.10 10.57 -12.89
N HIS A 67 3.05 11.18 -12.18
CA HIS A 67 3.83 10.51 -11.15
C HIS A 67 3.18 10.66 -9.78
N GLU A 68 2.74 9.56 -9.19
CA GLU A 68 2.12 9.54 -7.86
C GLU A 68 2.98 8.78 -6.81
N PHE A 69 2.75 9.15 -5.56
CA PHE A 69 3.28 8.50 -4.37
C PHE A 69 2.16 7.79 -3.60
N ASP A 70 2.55 6.72 -2.93
CA ASP A 70 1.66 6.05 -2.00
C ASP A 70 1.34 6.93 -0.78
N VAL A 71 0.07 7.33 -0.65
CA VAL A 71 -0.43 8.15 0.47
C VAL A 71 -0.20 7.48 1.84
N TRP A 72 -0.18 6.15 1.91
CA TRP A 72 0.14 5.43 3.13
C TRP A 72 1.59 5.63 3.54
N HIS A 73 2.53 5.60 2.59
CA HIS A 73 3.94 5.87 2.87
C HIS A 73 4.16 7.33 3.31
N LEU A 74 3.42 8.29 2.74
CA LEU A 74 3.42 9.69 3.18
C LEU A 74 2.91 9.84 4.62
N SER A 75 1.76 9.24 4.93
CA SER A 75 1.18 9.24 6.28
C SER A 75 2.12 8.58 7.30
N LYS A 76 2.77 7.48 6.94
CA LYS A 76 3.77 6.82 7.79
C LYS A 76 4.99 7.73 8.02
N SER A 77 5.48 8.39 6.97
CA SER A 77 6.59 9.35 7.05
C SER A 77 6.24 10.54 7.95
N LEU A 78 5.03 11.09 7.81
CA LEU A 78 4.53 12.19 8.64
C LEU A 78 4.41 11.76 10.10
N SER A 79 3.84 10.59 10.35
CA SER A 79 3.78 9.98 11.69
C SER A 79 5.14 9.85 12.37
N LYS A 80 6.19 9.53 11.60
CA LYS A 80 7.57 9.48 12.12
C LYS A 80 8.10 10.86 12.48
N ARG A 81 7.82 11.88 11.66
CA ARG A 81 8.19 13.28 11.97
C ARG A 81 7.50 13.76 13.25
N LEU A 82 6.20 13.51 13.37
CA LEU A 82 5.40 13.89 14.54
C LEU A 82 5.86 13.19 15.83
N LYS A 83 6.41 11.96 15.74
CA LYS A 83 6.96 11.25 16.91
C LYS A 83 8.09 12.02 17.61
N GLY A 84 8.76 12.94 16.91
CA GLY A 84 9.73 13.85 17.54
C GLY A 84 9.12 14.81 18.56
N LEU A 85 7.82 15.09 18.48
CA LEU A 85 7.11 15.98 19.41
C LEU A 85 6.76 15.31 20.75
N ASP A 86 6.62 13.98 20.77
CA ASP A 86 6.10 13.20 21.91
C ASP A 86 6.73 13.53 23.28
N LYS A 87 8.04 13.82 23.30
CA LYS A 87 8.75 14.12 24.56
C LYS A 87 8.64 15.57 25.01
N LYS A 88 8.73 16.53 24.08
CA LYS A 88 8.87 17.97 24.40
C LYS A 88 7.55 18.75 24.25
N TYR A 89 6.69 18.31 23.34
CA TYR A 89 5.43 18.95 22.98
C TYR A 89 4.31 17.88 22.93
N PRO A 90 3.97 17.25 24.08
CA PRO A 90 3.03 16.14 24.13
C PRO A 90 1.61 16.54 23.72
N ASP A 91 1.21 17.76 24.03
CA ASP A 91 -0.04 18.40 23.58
C ASP A 91 -0.16 18.43 22.04
N ALA A 92 0.90 18.83 21.34
CA ALA A 92 0.97 18.75 19.87
C ALA A 92 0.99 17.31 19.35
N TYR A 93 1.67 16.41 20.05
CA TYR A 93 1.73 15.00 19.65
C TYR A 93 0.38 14.28 19.74
N LEU A 94 -0.51 14.66 20.68
CA LEU A 94 -1.85 14.08 20.81
C LEU A 94 -2.69 14.23 19.52
N TRP A 95 -2.42 15.25 18.71
CA TRP A 95 -3.09 15.48 17.43
C TRP A 95 -2.61 14.58 16.30
N LYS A 96 -1.59 13.74 16.50
CA LYS A 96 -1.01 12.90 15.46
C LYS A 96 -2.04 12.10 14.67
N THR A 97 -2.99 11.46 15.34
CA THR A 97 -4.01 10.64 14.66
C THR A 97 -4.92 11.52 13.80
N SER A 98 -5.39 12.66 14.34
CA SER A 98 -6.21 13.62 13.62
C SER A 98 -5.49 14.19 12.40
N ILE A 99 -4.21 14.55 12.54
CA ILE A 99 -3.39 15.06 11.44
C ILE A 99 -3.24 14.03 10.32
N ASN A 100 -3.02 12.75 10.66
CA ASN A 100 -2.95 11.71 9.65
C ASN A 100 -4.29 11.50 8.97
N ASN A 101 -5.38 11.42 9.72
CA ASN A 101 -6.72 11.29 9.13
C ASN A 101 -7.03 12.48 8.21
N HIS A 102 -6.61 13.69 8.59
CA HIS A 102 -6.77 14.90 7.79
C HIS A 102 -5.95 14.83 6.49
N LEU A 103 -4.74 14.27 6.51
CA LEU A 103 -3.96 14.00 5.29
C LEU A 103 -4.71 13.06 4.35
N TRP A 104 -5.23 11.94 4.87
CA TRP A 104 -6.00 10.99 4.07
C TRP A 104 -7.24 11.64 3.46
N TRP A 105 -8.00 12.39 4.26
CA TRP A 105 -9.17 13.12 3.79
C TRP A 105 -8.81 14.20 2.75
N SER A 106 -7.73 14.94 2.97
CA SER A 106 -7.27 15.99 2.04
C SER A 106 -6.91 15.38 0.68
N SER A 107 -6.18 14.26 0.69
CA SER A 107 -5.82 13.53 -0.52
C SER A 107 -7.05 12.94 -1.23
N GLN A 108 -8.00 12.39 -0.49
CA GLN A 108 -9.23 11.82 -1.04
C GLN A 108 -10.17 12.87 -1.66
N THR A 109 -10.18 14.10 -1.13
CA THR A 109 -11.16 15.14 -1.49
C THR A 109 -10.56 16.31 -2.28
N CYS A 110 -9.31 16.20 -2.71
CA CYS A 110 -8.66 17.21 -3.54
C CYS A 110 -9.01 17.09 -5.04
N ASN A 111 -9.79 16.08 -5.45
CA ASN A 111 -10.25 15.90 -6.83
C ASN A 111 -9.12 15.94 -7.87
N GLY A 112 -7.96 15.37 -7.57
CA GLY A 112 -6.81 15.36 -8.48
C GLY A 112 -6.02 16.67 -8.53
N ASP A 113 -6.34 17.67 -7.71
CA ASP A 113 -5.59 18.92 -7.61
C ASP A 113 -4.58 18.89 -6.44
N GLY A 114 -3.29 18.82 -6.79
CA GLY A 114 -2.21 18.79 -5.81
C GLY A 114 -2.07 20.09 -4.99
N SER A 115 -2.45 21.24 -5.55
CA SER A 115 -2.45 22.52 -4.83
C SER A 115 -3.58 22.54 -3.80
N LEU A 116 -4.78 22.10 -4.19
CA LEU A 116 -5.91 21.94 -3.29
C LEU A 116 -5.62 20.94 -2.17
N LEU A 117 -4.91 19.84 -2.48
CA LEU A 117 -4.46 18.88 -1.45
C LEU A 117 -3.59 19.55 -0.40
N VAL A 118 -2.58 20.33 -0.83
CA VAL A 118 -1.67 21.05 0.07
C VAL A 118 -2.43 22.07 0.90
N GLU A 119 -3.34 22.81 0.28
CA GLU A 119 -4.21 23.77 0.95
C GLU A 119 -5.06 23.10 2.04
N LYS A 120 -5.83 22.07 1.66
CA LYS A 120 -6.67 21.30 2.58
C LYS A 120 -5.84 20.74 3.72
N PHE A 121 -4.69 20.12 3.43
CA PHE A 121 -3.86 19.53 4.47
C PHE A 121 -3.30 20.58 5.44
N THR A 122 -2.77 21.69 4.94
CA THR A 122 -2.18 22.75 5.79
C THR A 122 -3.22 23.47 6.64
N SER A 123 -4.50 23.46 6.21
CA SER A 123 -5.62 23.95 7.01
C SER A 123 -5.74 23.26 8.38
N VAL A 124 -5.14 22.06 8.57
CA VAL A 124 -5.07 21.36 9.87
C VAL A 124 -4.56 22.25 11.00
N LEU A 125 -3.69 23.22 10.69
CA LEU A 125 -3.17 24.16 11.68
C LEU A 125 -4.24 25.12 12.21
N ASN A 126 -5.21 25.51 11.39
CA ASN A 126 -6.34 26.33 11.83
C ASN A 126 -7.29 25.48 12.70
N HIS A 127 -7.60 24.26 12.24
CA HIS A 127 -8.43 23.30 12.98
C HIS A 127 -7.87 23.06 14.40
N ILE A 128 -6.57 22.80 14.52
CA ILE A 128 -5.93 22.52 15.83
C ILE A 128 -5.98 23.71 16.80
N SER A 129 -6.13 24.92 16.27
CA SER A 129 -6.28 26.16 17.05
C SER A 129 -7.73 26.61 17.20
N ASN A 130 -8.71 25.73 16.92
CA ASN A 130 -10.14 26.04 16.97
C ASN A 130 -10.56 27.21 16.04
N VAL A 131 -9.82 27.40 14.95
CA VAL A 131 -10.13 28.40 13.91
C VAL A 131 -10.78 27.66 12.75
N HIS A 132 -12.09 27.83 12.60
CA HIS A 132 -12.90 27.11 11.62
C HIS A 132 -13.31 27.93 10.39
N GLU A 133 -13.08 29.24 10.44
CA GLU A 133 -13.26 30.17 9.34
C GLU A 133 -12.02 31.08 9.30
N TRP A 134 -11.45 31.28 8.13
CA TRP A 134 -10.25 32.10 7.94
C TRP A 134 -10.21 32.71 6.55
N GLU A 135 -9.46 33.79 6.40
CA GLU A 135 -9.18 34.37 5.08
C GLU A 135 -7.85 33.85 4.53
N ASP A 136 -7.85 33.49 3.26
CA ASP A 136 -6.64 33.10 2.54
C ASP A 136 -6.71 33.64 1.12
N ASN A 137 -5.72 34.47 0.75
CA ASN A 137 -5.66 35.20 -0.53
C ASN A 137 -6.97 35.94 -0.88
N GLY A 138 -7.58 36.62 0.10
CA GLY A 138 -8.82 37.39 -0.09
C GLY A 138 -10.07 36.53 -0.29
N LYS A 139 -9.99 35.21 -0.12
CA LYS A 139 -11.15 34.31 -0.12
C LYS A 139 -11.40 33.80 1.29
N THR A 140 -12.64 33.92 1.74
CA THR A 140 -13.10 33.29 2.99
C THR A 140 -13.16 31.78 2.77
N LYS A 141 -12.42 31.06 3.61
CA LYS A 141 -12.40 29.59 3.66
C LYS A 141 -12.99 29.15 4.99
N LYS A 142 -13.63 27.98 4.97
CA LYS A 142 -14.22 27.38 6.15
C LYS A 142 -14.04 25.87 6.14
N CYS A 143 -14.17 25.27 7.31
CA CYS A 143 -14.13 23.82 7.43
C CYS A 143 -15.26 23.13 6.64
N GLU A 144 -14.93 21.99 6.05
CA GLU A 144 -15.89 21.12 5.32
C GLU A 144 -16.61 20.10 6.23
N HIS A 145 -16.35 20.15 7.55
CA HIS A 145 -17.04 19.32 8.53
C HIS A 145 -18.24 20.06 9.12
N GLU A 146 -19.21 19.29 9.63
CA GLU A 146 -20.33 19.85 10.40
C GLU A 146 -19.84 20.59 11.65
N LYS A 147 -20.67 21.50 12.18
CA LYS A 147 -20.35 22.20 13.42
C LYS A 147 -20.14 21.16 14.54
N LEU A 148 -19.02 21.30 15.24
CA LEU A 148 -18.76 20.48 16.42
C LEU A 148 -19.81 20.78 17.48
N ASN A 149 -20.28 19.75 18.17
CA ASN A 149 -21.15 19.95 19.33
C ASN A 149 -20.37 20.54 20.50
N ASP A 150 -21.09 21.15 21.45
CA ASP A 150 -20.47 21.84 22.60
C ASP A 150 -19.62 20.92 23.48
N GLU A 151 -19.96 19.63 23.54
CA GLU A 151 -19.17 18.66 24.28
C GLU A 151 -17.82 18.39 23.63
N ASP A 152 -17.79 18.19 22.32
CA ASP A 152 -16.57 17.97 21.56
C ASP A 152 -15.68 19.22 21.62
N LEU A 153 -16.26 20.42 21.50
CA LEU A 153 -15.52 21.67 21.65
C LEU A 153 -14.80 21.78 23.01
N LYS A 154 -15.46 21.35 24.11
CA LYS A 154 -14.90 21.39 25.46
C LYS A 154 -13.89 20.26 25.73
N LYS A 155 -14.07 19.09 25.11
CA LYS A 155 -13.21 17.90 25.31
C LYS A 155 -11.91 17.96 24.50
N LYS A 156 -11.86 18.76 23.43
CA LYS A 156 -10.66 18.86 22.58
C LYS A 156 -9.57 19.70 23.25
N LEU A 157 -8.34 19.22 23.12
CA LEU A 157 -7.14 19.88 23.63
C LEU A 157 -6.57 20.82 22.56
N TRP A 158 -7.24 21.93 22.33
CA TRP A 158 -6.83 22.95 21.35
C TRP A 158 -5.45 23.52 21.69
N ILE A 159 -4.69 23.89 20.67
CA ILE A 159 -3.36 24.47 20.82
C ILE A 159 -3.41 25.95 20.45
N HIS A 160 -2.96 26.80 21.37
CA HIS A 160 -2.92 28.24 21.14
C HIS A 160 -1.93 28.59 20.00
N PRO A 161 -2.29 29.42 19.01
CA PRO A 161 -1.43 29.74 17.85
C PRO A 161 -0.05 30.31 18.18
N ASN A 162 0.09 30.98 19.32
CA ASN A 162 1.35 31.59 19.77
C ASN A 162 2.17 30.69 20.72
N SER A 163 1.77 29.43 20.94
CA SER A 163 2.49 28.50 21.80
C SER A 163 3.71 27.88 21.11
N GLU A 164 4.73 27.48 21.89
CA GLU A 164 5.87 26.74 21.35
C GLU A 164 5.45 25.42 20.66
N SER A 165 4.48 24.72 21.23
CA SER A 165 3.92 23.47 20.69
C SER A 165 3.34 23.68 19.30
N TYR A 166 2.61 24.79 19.09
CA TYR A 166 2.08 25.15 17.78
C TYR A 166 3.19 25.43 16.78
N PHE A 167 4.22 26.20 17.14
CA PHE A 167 5.33 26.48 16.24
C PHE A 167 6.13 25.22 15.88
N ALA A 168 6.37 24.34 16.84
CA ALA A 168 7.02 23.05 16.61
C ALA A 168 6.22 22.16 15.64
N LEU A 169 4.90 22.11 15.81
CA LEU A 169 4.01 21.40 14.90
C LEU A 169 3.96 22.04 13.51
N LYS A 170 3.78 23.37 13.43
CA LYS A 170 3.76 24.15 12.19
C LYS A 170 5.02 23.93 11.38
N LYS A 171 6.20 23.86 12.02
CA LYS A 171 7.47 23.54 11.35
C LYS A 171 7.45 22.18 10.64
N ILE A 172 6.77 21.18 11.20
CA ILE A 172 6.63 19.86 10.59
C ILE A 172 5.63 19.89 9.44
N ILE A 173 4.45 20.48 9.67
CA ILE A 173 3.34 20.54 8.69
C ILE A 173 3.72 21.37 7.46
N MET A 174 4.43 22.48 7.67
CA MET A 174 4.85 23.41 6.61
C MET A 174 6.22 23.07 5.99
N ALA A 175 6.77 21.89 6.27
CA ALA A 175 8.07 21.50 5.74
C ALA A 175 8.04 21.46 4.20
N LYS A 176 8.93 22.22 3.54
CA LYS A 176 8.93 22.39 2.07
C LYS A 176 8.98 21.07 1.30
N ASP A 177 9.71 20.08 1.81
CA ASP A 177 9.84 18.77 1.21
C ASP A 177 8.54 17.96 1.32
N LEU A 178 7.86 18.03 2.48
CA LEU A 178 6.54 17.43 2.68
C LEU A 178 5.53 18.04 1.71
N LEU A 179 5.42 19.37 1.65
CA LEU A 179 4.44 20.04 0.79
C LEU A 179 4.63 19.70 -0.70
N LYS A 180 5.88 19.56 -1.14
CA LYS A 180 6.18 19.10 -2.51
C LYS A 180 5.79 17.65 -2.74
N ASP A 181 6.02 16.77 -1.77
CA ASP A 181 5.66 15.35 -1.89
C ASP A 181 4.13 15.16 -1.83
N LEU A 182 3.41 16.00 -1.08
CA LEU A 182 1.97 15.97 -0.97
C LEU A 182 1.25 16.19 -2.32
N GLN A 183 1.81 17.03 -3.19
CA GLN A 183 1.25 17.26 -4.53
C GLN A 183 1.23 15.98 -5.39
N HIS A 184 2.07 15.00 -5.07
CA HIS A 184 2.13 13.69 -5.75
C HIS A 184 1.20 12.65 -5.11
N ALA A 185 0.25 13.03 -4.26
CA ALA A 185 -0.74 12.10 -3.70
C ALA A 185 -2.18 12.56 -3.99
N LYS A 186 -2.38 13.25 -5.11
CA LYS A 186 -3.66 13.88 -5.46
C LYS A 186 -4.70 12.88 -6.01
N HIS A 187 -4.25 11.70 -6.44
CA HIS A 187 -5.13 10.63 -6.94
C HIS A 187 -5.53 9.60 -5.88
N PHE A 188 -5.11 9.77 -4.62
CA PHE A 188 -5.44 8.89 -3.50
C PHE A 188 -5.16 7.39 -3.78
N VAL A 189 -4.02 7.14 -4.42
CA VAL A 189 -3.58 5.80 -4.81
C VAL A 189 -2.64 5.19 -3.75
N HIS A 190 -2.70 3.87 -3.57
CA HIS A 190 -1.89 3.16 -2.57
C HIS A 190 -1.51 1.73 -2.99
N THR A 191 -0.42 1.19 -2.43
CA THR A 191 0.18 -0.10 -2.83
C THR A 191 -0.37 -1.34 -2.12
N GLY A 192 -1.49 -1.25 -1.39
CA GLY A 192 -2.01 -2.39 -0.60
C GLY A 192 -2.22 -3.69 -1.41
N ARG A 193 -2.52 -3.59 -2.71
CA ARG A 193 -2.62 -4.75 -3.61
C ARG A 193 -1.26 -5.35 -3.97
N LEU A 194 -0.25 -4.52 -4.14
CA LEU A 194 1.13 -4.95 -4.38
C LEU A 194 1.69 -5.72 -3.18
N GLU A 195 1.35 -5.31 -1.96
CA GLU A 195 1.67 -6.06 -0.74
C GLU A 195 1.03 -7.46 -0.71
N SER A 196 -0.17 -7.60 -1.28
CA SER A 196 -0.80 -8.93 -1.44
C SER A 196 0.00 -9.81 -2.39
N TYR A 197 0.49 -9.26 -3.49
CA TYR A 197 1.41 -9.95 -4.40
C TYR A 197 2.73 -10.33 -3.69
N HIS A 198 3.33 -9.42 -2.91
CA HIS A 198 4.56 -9.73 -2.17
C HIS A 198 4.40 -10.91 -1.21
N ASN A 199 3.23 -11.08 -0.60
CA ASN A 199 2.93 -12.26 0.22
C ASN A 199 2.86 -13.55 -0.61
N VAL A 200 2.30 -13.50 -1.83
CA VAL A 200 2.30 -14.65 -2.76
C VAL A 200 3.73 -14.97 -3.20
N ARG A 201 4.50 -13.94 -3.56
CA ARG A 201 5.89 -14.04 -3.99
C ARG A 201 6.76 -14.81 -3.00
N LEU A 202 6.55 -14.61 -1.70
CA LEU A 202 7.32 -15.31 -0.64
C LEU A 202 7.10 -16.83 -0.60
N LYS A 203 6.04 -17.35 -1.21
CA LYS A 203 5.82 -18.81 -1.32
C LYS A 203 6.79 -19.45 -2.31
N PHE A 204 7.08 -18.74 -3.40
CA PHE A 204 7.91 -19.23 -4.51
C PHE A 204 9.38 -18.82 -4.33
N MET A 205 9.62 -17.68 -3.69
CA MET A 205 10.96 -17.14 -3.43
C MET A 205 11.06 -16.69 -1.96
N PRO A 206 11.14 -17.63 -1.01
CA PRO A 206 11.27 -17.28 0.40
C PRO A 206 12.61 -16.60 0.66
N LYS A 207 12.62 -15.58 1.53
CA LYS A 207 13.84 -14.82 1.89
C LYS A 207 14.97 -15.64 2.52
N ARG A 208 14.68 -16.89 2.91
CA ARG A 208 15.62 -17.80 3.60
C ARG A 208 16.45 -18.65 2.63
N ILE A 209 16.12 -18.66 1.35
CA ILE A 209 16.88 -19.40 0.34
C ILE A 209 17.52 -18.41 -0.63
N HIS A 210 18.76 -18.71 -1.02
CA HIS A 210 19.43 -17.97 -2.09
C HIS A 210 19.07 -18.58 -3.43
N LEU A 211 18.54 -17.78 -4.35
CA LEU A 211 18.23 -18.18 -5.72
C LEU A 211 19.17 -17.46 -6.69
N LYS A 212 19.70 -18.21 -7.67
CA LYS A 212 20.41 -17.62 -8.82
C LYS A 212 19.43 -16.88 -9.73
N PHE A 213 19.94 -16.08 -10.66
CA PHE A 213 19.15 -15.26 -11.59
C PHE A 213 17.97 -16.01 -12.23
N ASN A 214 18.24 -17.15 -12.89
CA ASN A 214 17.20 -17.95 -13.55
C ASN A 214 16.14 -18.46 -12.56
N GLY A 215 16.54 -18.84 -11.34
CA GLY A 215 15.61 -19.26 -10.30
C GLY A 215 14.71 -18.11 -9.82
N MET A 216 15.28 -16.91 -9.69
CA MET A 216 14.53 -15.68 -9.37
C MET A 216 13.56 -15.29 -10.50
N TYR A 217 14.00 -15.41 -11.75
CA TYR A 217 13.19 -15.10 -12.93
C TYR A 217 11.99 -16.04 -13.05
N LEU A 218 12.22 -17.36 -13.06
CA LEU A 218 11.16 -18.36 -13.13
C LEU A 218 10.23 -18.28 -11.91
N GLY A 219 10.79 -18.14 -10.70
CA GLY A 219 10.00 -17.98 -9.48
C GLY A 219 9.11 -16.73 -9.52
N SER A 220 9.58 -15.64 -10.13
CA SER A 220 8.79 -14.41 -10.30
C SER A 220 7.63 -14.62 -11.28
N ILE A 221 7.85 -15.29 -12.42
CA ILE A 221 6.80 -15.65 -13.38
C ILE A 221 5.71 -16.48 -12.70
N ILE A 222 6.10 -17.56 -12.00
CA ILE A 222 5.14 -18.45 -11.34
C ILE A 222 4.35 -17.70 -10.26
N ALA A 223 5.00 -16.83 -9.48
CA ALA A 223 4.33 -15.99 -8.49
C ALA A 223 3.35 -15.00 -9.12
N ILE A 224 3.69 -14.43 -10.28
CA ILE A 224 2.83 -13.52 -11.04
C ILE A 224 1.61 -14.26 -11.57
N LEU A 225 1.80 -15.43 -12.19
CA LEU A 225 0.69 -16.28 -12.66
C LEU A 225 -0.24 -16.66 -11.51
N ASP A 226 0.32 -17.10 -10.37
CA ASP A 226 -0.46 -17.43 -9.18
C ASP A 226 -1.26 -16.22 -8.69
N HIS A 227 -0.66 -15.04 -8.60
CA HIS A 227 -1.34 -13.81 -8.19
C HIS A 227 -2.44 -13.42 -9.18
N ASN A 228 -2.12 -13.32 -10.48
CA ASN A 228 -3.04 -12.88 -11.52
C ASN A 228 -4.27 -13.79 -11.66
N TYR A 229 -4.09 -15.11 -11.52
CA TYR A 229 -5.19 -16.08 -11.50
C TYR A 229 -6.09 -15.92 -10.26
N ASN A 230 -5.53 -15.37 -9.18
CA ASN A 230 -6.16 -15.26 -7.87
C ASN A 230 -6.58 -13.85 -7.47
N VAL A 231 -6.58 -12.87 -8.38
CA VAL A 231 -6.98 -11.50 -8.02
C VAL A 231 -8.45 -11.43 -7.62
N ASN A 232 -9.34 -12.02 -8.42
CA ASN A 232 -10.79 -11.89 -8.29
C ASN A 232 -11.40 -12.99 -7.40
N LYS A 233 -10.90 -13.14 -6.17
CA LYS A 233 -11.40 -14.20 -5.27
C LYS A 233 -12.84 -13.94 -4.85
N THR A 234 -13.68 -14.97 -5.01
CA THR A 234 -15.04 -14.96 -4.51
C THR A 234 -15.06 -15.01 -2.97
N LEU A 235 -15.68 -14.01 -2.35
CA LEU A 235 -15.94 -13.99 -0.92
C LEU A 235 -16.97 -15.08 -0.57
N ILE A 236 -16.66 -15.95 0.39
CA ILE A 236 -17.57 -17.01 0.87
C ILE A 236 -18.12 -16.68 2.26
N GLY A 237 -17.41 -15.87 3.05
CA GLY A 237 -17.88 -15.47 4.36
C GLY A 237 -16.74 -14.98 5.23
N ASP A 238 -16.82 -15.25 6.53
CA ASP A 238 -15.82 -14.84 7.50
C ASP A 238 -15.04 -16.02 8.09
N LYS A 239 -13.87 -15.74 8.62
CA LYS A 239 -13.08 -16.65 9.44
C LYS A 239 -12.45 -15.92 10.61
N LEU A 240 -12.30 -16.63 11.72
CA LEU A 240 -11.52 -16.16 12.87
C LEU A 240 -10.05 -16.43 12.61
N VAL A 241 -9.22 -15.42 12.83
CA VAL A 241 -7.76 -15.51 12.73
C VAL A 241 -7.16 -14.88 13.97
N PHE A 242 -6.35 -15.65 14.69
CA PHE A 242 -5.60 -15.13 15.83
C PHE A 242 -4.49 -14.19 15.34
N SER A 243 -4.55 -12.93 15.78
CA SER A 243 -3.51 -11.94 15.48
C SER A 243 -2.48 -11.92 16.59
N LYS A 244 -1.31 -12.51 16.36
CA LYS A 244 -0.20 -12.51 17.34
C LYS A 244 0.18 -11.09 17.80
N PRO A 245 0.34 -10.08 16.90
CA PRO A 245 0.72 -8.73 17.34
C PRO A 245 -0.30 -8.05 18.25
N ILE A 246 -1.58 -8.44 18.15
CA ILE A 246 -2.68 -7.84 18.94
C ILE A 246 -3.07 -8.77 20.10
N GLY A 247 -2.51 -9.98 20.17
CA GLY A 247 -2.84 -10.97 21.20
C GLY A 247 -4.30 -11.44 21.21
N ARG A 248 -5.07 -11.25 20.11
CA ARG A 248 -6.50 -11.57 20.08
C ARG A 248 -6.98 -12.07 18.72
N TYR A 249 -8.13 -12.75 18.73
CA TYR A 249 -8.83 -13.12 17.51
C TYR A 249 -9.38 -11.90 16.76
N THR A 250 -9.33 -11.98 15.45
CA THR A 250 -9.82 -10.98 14.51
C THR A 250 -10.67 -11.65 13.44
N LEU A 251 -11.71 -10.96 12.98
CA LEU A 251 -12.59 -11.45 11.94
C LEU A 251 -12.02 -11.05 10.58
N LYS A 252 -11.60 -12.03 9.78
CA LYS A 252 -11.08 -11.84 8.43
C LYS A 252 -11.98 -12.48 7.38
N ASN A 253 -11.93 -11.97 6.17
CA ASN A 253 -12.68 -12.53 5.06
C ASN A 253 -12.17 -13.94 4.71
N ARG A 254 -13.10 -14.85 4.43
CA ARG A 254 -12.88 -16.20 3.90
C ARG A 254 -13.25 -16.19 2.43
N TYR A 255 -12.33 -16.68 1.61
CA TYR A 255 -12.47 -16.71 0.15
C TYR A 255 -12.53 -18.15 -0.35
N LYS A 256 -13.12 -18.35 -1.53
CA LYS A 256 -13.12 -19.65 -2.24
C LYS A 256 -11.69 -20.12 -2.48
N ASN A 257 -11.46 -21.42 -2.28
CA ASN A 257 -10.21 -22.03 -2.68
C ASN A 257 -10.09 -21.98 -4.21
N PRO A 258 -8.96 -21.52 -4.75
CA PRO A 258 -8.73 -21.54 -6.18
C PRO A 258 -8.55 -22.97 -6.68
N SER A 259 -9.05 -23.25 -7.87
CA SER A 259 -8.89 -24.57 -8.51
C SER A 259 -7.43 -24.86 -8.91
N ASN A 260 -6.60 -23.82 -9.10
CA ASN A 260 -5.18 -23.91 -9.48
C ASN A 260 -4.88 -24.77 -10.73
N ASN A 261 -5.88 -25.02 -11.58
CA ASN A 261 -5.77 -25.86 -12.78
C ASN A 261 -4.64 -25.42 -13.73
N TRP A 262 -4.30 -24.13 -13.75
CA TRP A 262 -3.19 -23.59 -14.54
C TRP A 262 -1.85 -24.28 -14.25
N ARG A 263 -1.63 -24.76 -13.01
CA ARG A 263 -0.40 -25.48 -12.65
C ARG A 263 -0.34 -26.86 -13.31
N GLN A 264 -1.47 -27.57 -13.32
CA GLN A 264 -1.58 -28.88 -13.95
C GLN A 264 -1.32 -28.76 -15.45
N ILE A 265 -1.94 -27.78 -16.11
CA ILE A 265 -1.77 -27.50 -17.54
C ILE A 265 -0.29 -27.23 -17.87
N ILE A 266 0.41 -26.40 -17.08
CA ILE A 266 1.85 -26.13 -17.32
C ILE A 266 2.68 -27.41 -17.19
N ILE A 267 2.45 -28.21 -16.15
CA ILE A 267 3.19 -29.46 -15.93
C ILE A 267 2.92 -30.47 -17.04
N GLU A 268 1.68 -30.57 -17.51
CA GLU A 268 1.31 -31.42 -18.65
C GLU A 268 2.03 -30.98 -19.92
N ASN A 269 2.04 -29.68 -20.22
CA ASN A 269 2.76 -29.13 -21.39
C ASN A 269 4.27 -29.39 -21.31
N ILE A 270 4.87 -29.25 -20.13
CA ILE A 270 6.29 -29.59 -19.91
C ILE A 270 6.54 -31.08 -20.18
N LYS A 271 5.67 -31.97 -19.69
CA LYS A 271 5.79 -33.41 -19.92
C LYS A 271 5.65 -33.77 -21.40
N ILE A 272 4.71 -33.14 -22.11
CA ILE A 272 4.52 -33.33 -23.56
C ILE A 272 5.78 -32.91 -24.30
N ASN A 273 6.31 -31.72 -24.02
CA ASN A 273 7.53 -31.22 -24.66
C ASN A 273 8.77 -32.05 -24.33
N ALA A 274 8.91 -32.56 -23.11
CA ALA A 274 10.03 -33.42 -22.73
C ALA A 274 9.99 -34.76 -23.48
N ARG A 275 8.80 -35.32 -23.70
CA ARG A 275 8.59 -36.55 -24.48
C ARG A 275 8.91 -36.35 -25.96
N THR A 276 8.48 -35.23 -26.55
CA THR A 276 8.69 -34.95 -27.98
C THR A 276 10.12 -34.54 -28.32
N VAL A 277 10.85 -33.88 -27.41
CA VAL A 277 12.19 -33.34 -27.69
C VAL A 277 13.33 -34.27 -27.23
N ASN A 278 13.17 -35.00 -26.12
CA ASN A 278 14.30 -35.70 -25.47
C ASN A 278 14.10 -37.20 -25.22
N ASN A 279 12.98 -37.81 -25.62
CA ASN A 279 12.68 -39.23 -25.34
C ASN A 279 12.84 -39.62 -23.83
N LEU A 280 12.63 -38.65 -22.92
CA LEU A 280 12.78 -38.86 -21.49
C LEU A 280 11.47 -39.38 -20.88
N ASN A 281 11.48 -40.64 -20.45
CA ASN A 281 10.44 -41.21 -19.58
C ASN A 281 10.64 -40.68 -18.16
N THR A 282 9.97 -39.60 -17.79
CA THR A 282 9.91 -39.16 -16.38
C THR A 282 8.74 -39.83 -15.67
N GLU A 283 9.04 -40.77 -14.78
CA GLU A 283 8.08 -41.32 -13.82
C GLU A 283 7.58 -40.22 -12.87
N THR A 284 6.27 -40.25 -12.59
CA THR A 284 5.62 -39.32 -11.68
C THR A 284 5.93 -39.67 -10.24
N SER A 285 6.68 -38.83 -9.53
CA SER A 285 6.73 -38.87 -8.08
C SER A 285 5.37 -38.44 -7.51
N THR A 286 4.64 -39.36 -6.90
CA THR A 286 3.45 -39.05 -6.10
C THR A 286 3.91 -38.40 -4.80
N ILE A 287 3.38 -37.21 -4.51
CA ILE A 287 3.56 -36.58 -3.21
C ILE A 287 2.59 -37.28 -2.26
N ASP A 288 3.09 -37.81 -1.16
CA ASP A 288 2.27 -38.43 -0.11
C ASP A 288 1.38 -37.36 0.55
N ASP A 289 0.07 -37.47 0.32
CA ASP A 289 -0.95 -36.53 0.83
C ASP A 289 -1.24 -36.73 2.34
N ASN A 290 -0.63 -37.71 3.01
CA ASN A 290 -0.94 -38.05 4.41
C ASN A 290 -0.13 -37.30 5.48
N LEU A 291 0.18 -36.01 5.26
CA LEU A 291 0.77 -35.19 6.31
C LEU A 291 -0.30 -34.70 7.30
N ARG A 292 -0.36 -35.33 8.46
CA ARG A 292 -1.28 -34.97 9.55
C ARG A 292 -0.82 -33.66 10.22
N ILE A 293 -1.39 -32.53 9.80
CA ILE A 293 -1.09 -31.21 10.38
C ILE A 293 -1.89 -31.04 11.69
N PRO A 294 -1.27 -30.54 12.78
CA PRO A 294 -1.98 -30.24 14.03
C PRO A 294 -3.13 -29.26 13.81
N THR A 295 -4.30 -29.57 14.38
CA THR A 295 -5.54 -28.80 14.19
C THR A 295 -5.51 -27.41 14.84
N ASN A 296 -4.71 -27.21 15.88
CA ASN A 296 -4.56 -25.89 16.51
C ASN A 296 -3.24 -25.77 17.31
N ILE A 297 -2.53 -24.66 17.15
CA ILE A 297 -1.26 -24.35 17.85
C ILE A 297 -1.50 -23.32 18.98
N VAL A 298 -2.70 -22.73 19.07
CA VAL A 298 -3.01 -21.62 19.97
C VAL A 298 -3.87 -22.10 21.14
N SER A 299 -3.42 -21.82 22.37
CA SER A 299 -4.07 -22.22 23.64
C SER A 299 -5.32 -21.40 24.01
N ILE A 300 -5.60 -20.31 23.29
CA ILE A 300 -6.75 -19.43 23.56
C ILE A 300 -7.99 -19.96 22.83
N PRO A 301 -9.12 -20.18 23.52
CA PRO A 301 -10.34 -20.70 22.91
C PRO A 301 -10.91 -19.71 21.86
N ASN A 302 -11.53 -20.26 20.82
CA ASN A 302 -12.17 -19.45 19.77
C ASN A 302 -13.35 -18.66 20.38
N PRO A 303 -13.42 -17.33 20.18
CA PRO A 303 -14.58 -16.55 20.59
C PRO A 303 -15.77 -16.80 19.66
N ASN A 304 -16.98 -16.47 20.13
CA ASN A 304 -18.20 -16.57 19.32
C ASN A 304 -18.11 -15.65 18.08
N ILE A 305 -18.28 -16.24 16.89
CA ILE A 305 -18.09 -15.56 15.61
C ILE A 305 -19.17 -14.51 15.32
N ASP A 306 -20.40 -14.75 15.76
CA ASP A 306 -21.53 -13.84 15.50
C ASP A 306 -21.45 -12.59 16.39
N LYS A 307 -21.02 -12.74 17.65
CA LYS A 307 -20.67 -11.59 18.51
C LYS A 307 -19.55 -10.74 17.92
N MET A 308 -18.56 -11.38 17.30
CA MET A 308 -17.47 -10.69 16.62
C MET A 308 -17.93 -9.97 15.34
N ARG A 309 -18.86 -10.57 14.58
CA ARG A 309 -19.48 -9.95 13.39
C ARG A 309 -20.28 -8.71 13.78
N LEU A 310 -21.14 -8.81 14.79
CA LEU A 310 -21.92 -7.70 15.32
C LEU A 310 -21.01 -6.53 15.67
N LYS A 311 -19.94 -6.76 16.44
CA LYS A 311 -18.98 -5.69 16.81
C LYS A 311 -18.25 -5.06 15.62
N LYS A 312 -17.97 -5.82 14.56
CA LYS A 312 -17.24 -5.35 13.37
C LYS A 312 -18.14 -4.55 12.44
N TYR A 313 -19.34 -5.04 12.15
CA TYR A 313 -20.26 -4.46 11.16
C TYR A 313 -21.27 -3.47 11.78
N SER A 314 -21.46 -3.47 13.10
CA SER A 314 -22.29 -2.47 13.82
C SER A 314 -21.82 -1.03 13.63
N ARG A 315 -20.53 -0.80 13.35
CA ARG A 315 -20.00 0.55 13.09
C ARG A 315 -20.41 1.14 11.73
N PHE A 316 -21.07 0.35 10.87
CA PHE A 316 -21.49 0.75 9.53
C PHE A 316 -23.00 0.61 9.30
N GLN A 317 -23.80 0.43 10.35
CA GLN A 317 -25.24 0.67 10.23
C GLN A 317 -25.51 2.15 10.55
N LYS A 318 -25.60 2.95 9.49
CA LYS A 318 -26.47 4.12 9.42
C LYS A 318 -27.28 4.00 8.13
#